data_AF-A0A669D1R9-F1
#
_entry.id   AF-A0A669D1R9-F1
#
_cell.length_a   1.000
_cell.length_b   1.000
_cell.length_c   1.000
_cell.angle_alpha   90.00
_cell.angle_beta   90.00
_cell.angle_gamma   90.00
#
_symmetry.space_group_name_H-M   'P 1'
#
loop_
_entity.id
_entity.type
_entity.pdbx_description
1 polymer ?
#
loop_
_entity_poly.entity_id
_entity_poly.type
_entity_poly.pdbx_seq_one_letter_code
_entity_poly.pdbx_strand_id
1 'polypeptide(L)'
;EDVMKILEEAPNARKALRENYDNLLNVADYCYNNYIQGSVKALEETKKFTTQSLASVAYQISTLASSVLSLLDAQTNQLRHMESSINLIGQFSKGQGEI
;
A
#
# COMPACT_ATOMS: atom_id res chain seq x y z
N GLU A 1 -10.94 14.99 6.97
CA GLU A 1 -11.27 13.58 7.19
C GLU A 1 -10.49 12.65 6.24
N ASP A 2 -10.35 13.02 4.97
CA ASP A 2 -9.64 12.20 3.96
C ASP A 2 -8.13 12.02 4.17
N VAL A 3 -7.43 13.02 4.71
CA VAL A 3 -5.97 12.93 4.90
C VAL A 3 -5.58 11.84 5.91
N MET A 4 -6.36 11.66 6.98
CA MET A 4 -6.10 10.60 7.97
C MET A 4 -6.31 9.21 7.37
N LYS A 5 -7.32 9.04 6.52
CA LYS A 5 -7.51 7.79 5.76
C LYS A 5 -6.33 7.52 4.83
N ILE A 6 -5.91 8.52 4.05
CA ILE A 6 -4.76 8.42 3.14
C ILE A 6 -3.48 8.03 3.89
N LEU A 7 -3.28 8.58 5.10
CA LEU A 7 -2.14 8.25 5.97
C LEU A 7 -2.16 6.81 6.47
N GLU A 8 -3.32 6.20 6.63
CA GLU A 8 -3.48 4.82 7.11
C GLU A 8 -3.49 3.78 5.97
N GLU A 9 -3.95 4.15 4.77
CA GLU A 9 -4.08 3.25 3.62
C GLU A 9 -2.75 2.62 3.19
N ALA A 10 -1.69 3.42 3.03
CA ALA A 10 -0.38 2.89 2.62
C ALA A 10 0.25 1.95 3.68
N PRO A 11 0.28 2.30 4.98
CA PRO A 11 0.69 1.38 6.04
C PRO A 11 -0.13 0.08 6.08
N ASN A 12 -1.44 0.16 5.93
CA ASN A 12 -2.34 -1.00 5.96
C ASN A 12 -2.13 -1.90 4.73
N ALA A 13 -2.03 -1.33 3.53
CA ALA A 13 -1.73 -2.08 2.31
C ALA A 13 -0.37 -2.79 2.41
N ARG A 14 0.63 -2.12 3.00
CA ARG A 14 1.95 -2.74 3.26
C ARG A 14 1.86 -3.87 4.27
N LYS A 15 1.06 -3.72 5.33
CA LYS A 15 0.83 -4.76 6.32
C LYS A 15 0.17 -5.99 5.68
N ALA A 16 -0.89 -5.79 4.90
CA ALA A 16 -1.56 -6.87 4.17
C ALA A 16 -0.61 -7.61 3.22
N LEU A 17 0.27 -6.89 2.51
CA LEU A 17 1.27 -7.51 1.64
C LEU A 17 2.30 -8.36 2.41
N ARG A 18 2.69 -7.92 3.62
CA ARG A 18 3.56 -8.71 4.51
C ARG A 18 2.86 -9.94 5.07
N GLU A 19 1.62 -9.82 5.52
CA GLU A 19 0.85 -10.97 6.01
C GLU A 19 0.62 -12.00 4.89
N ASN A 20 0.42 -11.53 3.65
CA ASN A 20 0.28 -12.42 2.51
C ASN A 20 1.57 -13.21 2.22
N TYR A 21 2.75 -12.64 2.46
CA TYR A 21 4.01 -13.38 2.32
C TYR A 21 4.02 -14.63 3.21
N ASP A 22 3.63 -14.50 4.49
CA ASP A 22 3.56 -15.64 5.42
C ASP A 22 2.48 -16.66 4.97
N ASN A 23 1.33 -16.17 4.49
CA ASN A 23 0.29 -17.04 3.95
C ASN A 23 0.76 -17.83 2.74
N LEU A 24 1.56 -17.24 1.85
CA LEU A 24 2.09 -17.91 0.67
C LEU A 24 3.10 -19.00 1.02
N LEU A 25 3.88 -18.83 2.11
CA LEU A 25 4.73 -19.89 2.63
C LEU A 25 3.90 -21.09 3.10
N ASN A 26 2.81 -20.85 3.81
CA ASN A 26 1.89 -21.91 4.25
C ASN A 26 1.20 -22.60 3.05
N VAL A 27 0.80 -21.84 2.03
CA VAL A 27 0.24 -22.40 0.78
C VAL A 27 1.27 -23.28 0.08
N ALA A 28 2.53 -22.86 0.00
CA ALA A 28 3.60 -23.64 -0.61
C ALA A 28 3.85 -24.94 0.15
N ASP A 29 3.92 -24.90 1.47
CA ASP A 29 4.08 -26.09 2.31
C ASP A 29 2.90 -27.06 2.17
N TYR A 30 1.67 -26.54 2.17
CA TYR A 30 0.48 -27.34 1.89
C TYR A 30 0.54 -28.01 0.51
N CYS A 31 0.87 -27.25 -0.55
CA CYS A 31 0.94 -27.79 -1.90
C CYS A 31 2.00 -28.90 -2.00
N TYR A 32 3.16 -28.71 -1.35
CA TYR A 32 4.21 -29.71 -1.31
C TYR A 32 3.76 -30.99 -0.61
N ASN A 33 3.24 -30.87 0.62
CA ASN A 33 2.80 -32.02 1.42
C ASN A 33 1.65 -32.77 0.75
N ASN A 34 0.69 -32.05 0.18
CA ASN A 34 -0.43 -32.62 -0.56
C ASN A 34 0.04 -33.32 -1.84
N TYR A 35 1.03 -32.78 -2.54
CA TYR A 35 1.59 -33.41 -3.74
C TYR A 35 2.30 -34.74 -3.44
N ILE A 36 3.08 -34.81 -2.36
CA ILE A 36 3.80 -36.03 -1.96
C ILE A 36 2.83 -37.13 -1.49
N GLN A 37 1.74 -36.76 -0.83
CA GLN A 37 0.75 -37.70 -0.29
C GLN A 37 -0.37 -38.05 -1.29
N GLY A 38 -0.51 -37.27 -2.36
CA GLY A 38 -1.67 -37.27 -3.23
C GLY A 38 -1.48 -37.99 -4.57
N SER A 39 -2.56 -37.98 -5.35
CA SER A 39 -2.57 -38.41 -6.76
C SER A 39 -2.43 -37.20 -7.70
N VAL A 40 -2.55 -37.43 -9.02
CA VAL A 40 -2.52 -36.38 -10.08
C VAL A 40 -3.39 -35.15 -9.78
N LYS A 41 -4.47 -35.29 -8.99
CA LYS A 41 -5.33 -34.17 -8.58
C LYS A 41 -4.60 -33.11 -7.74
N ALA A 42 -3.59 -33.47 -6.97
CA ALA A 42 -2.82 -32.53 -6.15
C ALA A 42 -2.01 -31.53 -6.99
N LEU A 43 -1.60 -31.92 -8.20
CA LEU A 43 -0.93 -31.02 -9.14
C LEU A 43 -1.87 -29.94 -9.66
N GLU A 44 -3.10 -30.31 -10.04
CA GLU A 44 -4.09 -29.35 -10.52
C GLU A 44 -4.51 -28.38 -9.41
N GLU A 45 -4.62 -28.86 -8.18
CA GLU A 45 -4.83 -28.01 -7.01
C GLU A 45 -3.67 -27.03 -6.79
N THR A 46 -2.42 -27.50 -6.91
CA THR A 46 -1.22 -26.65 -6.82
C THR A 46 -1.23 -25.56 -7.91
N LYS A 47 -1.55 -25.90 -9.16
CA LYS A 47 -1.67 -24.92 -10.25
C LYS A 47 -2.72 -23.83 -9.95
N LYS A 48 -3.85 -24.23 -9.35
CA LYS A 48 -4.89 -23.30 -8.93
C LYS A 48 -4.38 -22.35 -7.84
N PHE A 49 -3.73 -22.87 -6.80
CA PHE A 49 -3.13 -22.04 -5.75
C PHE A 49 -2.05 -21.11 -6.29
N THR A 50 -1.21 -21.56 -7.22
CA THR A 50 -0.21 -20.71 -7.88
C THR A 50 -0.85 -19.56 -8.64
N THR A 51 -1.91 -19.83 -9.41
CA THR A 51 -2.65 -18.79 -10.15
C THR A 51 -3.29 -17.77 -9.19
N GLN A 52 -3.91 -18.25 -8.12
CA GLN A 52 -4.52 -17.39 -7.10
C GLN A 52 -3.48 -16.55 -6.36
N SER A 53 -2.34 -17.14 -6.02
CA SER A 53 -1.22 -16.48 -5.35
C SER A 53 -0.65 -15.36 -6.22
N LEU A 54 -0.44 -15.62 -7.51
CA LEU A 54 0.03 -14.62 -8.47
C LEU A 54 -0.94 -13.43 -8.56
N ALA A 55 -2.24 -13.71 -8.71
CA ALA A 55 -3.27 -12.67 -8.76
C ALA A 55 -3.34 -11.86 -7.46
N SER A 56 -3.26 -12.52 -6.30
CA SER A 56 -3.28 -11.89 -4.98
C SER A 56 -2.10 -10.93 -4.78
N VAL A 57 -0.88 -11.37 -5.08
CA VAL A 57 0.33 -10.54 -4.96
C VAL A 57 0.27 -9.35 -5.91
N ALA A 58 -0.11 -9.57 -7.18
CA ALA A 58 -0.22 -8.49 -8.16
C ALA A 58 -1.22 -7.42 -7.72
N TYR A 59 -2.39 -7.83 -7.22
CA TYR A 59 -3.39 -6.91 -6.69
C TYR A 59 -2.86 -6.11 -5.50
N GLN A 60 -2.24 -6.77 -4.52
CA GLN A 60 -1.74 -6.10 -3.32
C GLN A 60 -0.60 -5.12 -3.61
N ILE A 61 0.29 -5.45 -4.55
CA ILE A 61 1.34 -4.52 -5.02
C ILE A 61 0.70 -3.30 -5.67
N SER A 62 -0.30 -3.50 -6.55
CA SER A 62 -1.03 -2.40 -7.20
C SER A 62 -1.73 -1.48 -6.19
N THR A 63 -2.40 -2.07 -5.20
CA THR A 63 -3.05 -1.34 -4.11
C THR A 63 -2.03 -0.54 -3.30
N LEU A 64 -0.91 -1.14 -2.90
CA LEU A 64 0.13 -0.44 -2.14
C LEU A 64 0.72 0.73 -2.94
N ALA A 65 1.04 0.51 -4.22
CA ALA A 65 1.56 1.56 -5.09
C ALA A 65 0.58 2.73 -5.19
N SER A 66 -0.71 2.45 -5.39
CA SER A 66 -1.76 3.46 -5.48
C SER A 66 -1.91 4.26 -4.18
N SER A 67 -1.94 3.57 -3.02
CA SER A 67 -2.03 4.25 -1.71
C SER A 67 -0.81 5.11 -1.41
N VAL A 68 0.41 4.69 -1.82
CA VAL A 68 1.62 5.50 -1.64
C VAL A 68 1.58 6.74 -2.51
N LEU A 69 1.13 6.65 -3.77
CA LEU A 69 0.98 7.83 -4.64
C LEU A 69 -0.02 8.82 -4.05
N SER A 70 -1.20 8.36 -3.61
CA SER A 70 -2.20 9.20 -2.94
C SER A 70 -1.64 9.92 -1.71
N LEU A 71 -0.81 9.22 -0.92
CA LEU A 71 -0.13 9.81 0.23
C LEU A 71 0.85 10.91 -0.15
N LEU A 72 1.67 10.69 -1.18
CA LEU A 72 2.63 11.68 -1.67
C LEU A 72 1.92 12.92 -2.24
N ASP A 73 0.81 12.73 -2.96
CA ASP A 73 0.01 13.83 -3.48
C ASP A 73 -0.62 14.66 -2.35
N ALA A 74 -1.15 14.00 -1.32
CA ALA A 74 -1.71 14.68 -0.15
C ALA A 74 -0.63 15.50 0.58
N GLN A 75 0.55 14.93 0.82
CA GLN A 75 1.67 15.63 1.45
C GLN A 75 2.17 16.81 0.61
N THR A 76 2.25 16.64 -0.71
CA THR A 76 2.65 17.71 -1.63
C THR A 76 1.67 18.89 -1.58
N ASN A 77 0.35 18.61 -1.56
CA ASN A 77 -0.65 19.66 -1.44
C ASN A 77 -0.60 20.36 -0.08
N GLN A 78 -0.38 19.62 1.01
CA GLN A 78 -0.17 20.22 2.33
C GLN A 78 1.03 21.17 2.36
N LEU A 79 2.15 20.80 1.74
CA LEU A 79 3.33 21.65 1.63
C LEU A 79 3.04 22.95 0.88
N ARG A 80 2.32 22.89 -0.25
CA ARG A 80 1.92 24.09 -1.01
C ARG A 80 1.01 25.02 -0.19
N HIS A 81 0.09 24.45 0.58
CA HIS A 81 -0.76 25.25 1.47
C HIS A 81 0.06 25.94 2.56
N MET A 82 1.00 25.23 3.19
CA MET A 82 1.90 25.80 4.20
C MET A 82 2.78 26.91 3.61
N GLU A 83 3.34 26.70 2.42
CA GLU A 83 4.12 27.72 1.71
C GLU A 83 3.29 28.99 1.46
N SER A 84 2.04 28.84 1.00
CA SER A 84 1.12 29.97 0.81
C SER A 84 0.82 30.71 2.12
N SER A 85 0.57 29.97 3.21
CA SER A 85 0.36 30.57 4.54
C SER A 85 1.58 31.35 5.03
N ILE A 86 2.79 30.82 4.83
CA ILE A 86 4.05 31.50 5.18
C ILE A 86 4.21 32.78 4.36
N ASN A 87 3.93 32.72 3.05
CA ASN A 87 4.00 33.89 2.17
C ASN A 87 3.03 35.00 2.62
N LEU A 88 1.80 34.64 3.01
CA LEU A 88 0.83 35.59 3.56
C LEU A 88 1.35 36.24 4.86
N ILE A 89 1.86 35.45 5.81
CA ILE A 89 2.46 35.97 7.05
C ILE A 89 3.64 36.90 6.76
N GLY A 90 4.48 36.54 5.78
CA GLY A 90 5.59 37.37 5.31
C GLY A 90 5.13 38.72 4.76
N GLN A 91 3.99 38.77 4.05
CA GLN A 91 3.41 40.03 3.56
C GLN A 91 2.86 40.88 4.71
N PHE A 92 2.12 40.28 5.64
CA PHE A 92 1.59 40.99 6.81
C PHE A 92 2.70 41.59 7.68
N SER A 93 3.77 40.83 7.92
CA SER A 93 4.91 41.32 8.71
C SER A 93 5.71 42.43 8.02
N LYS A 94 5.84 42.41 6.69
CA LYS A 94 6.40 43.53 5.92
C LYS A 94 5.52 44.79 6.01
N GLY A 95 4.20 44.65 5.87
CA GLY A 95 3.26 45.77 5.93
C GLY A 95 3.16 46.45 7.30
N GLN A 96 3.50 45.76 8.39
CA GLN A 96 3.56 46.35 9.74
C GLN A 96 4.86 47.10 10.03
N GLY A 97 5.91 46.94 9.23
CA GLY A 97 7.17 47.69 9.35
C GLY A 97 7.18 49.02 8.60
N GLU A 98 6.15 49.30 7.80
CA GLU A 98 6.00 50.53 6.99
C GLU A 98 5.00 51.54 7.58
N ILE A 99 4.51 51.32 8.83
CA ILE A 99 3.63 52.23 9.57
C ILE A 99 4.33 52.76 10.81
#